data_AF-A0AAD4EWZ5-F1
#
_entry.id   AF-A0AAD4EWZ5-F1
#
_cell.length_a   1.000
_cell.length_b   1.000
_cell.length_c   1.000
_cell.angle_alpha   90.00
_cell.angle_beta   90.00
_cell.angle_gamma   90.00
#
_symmetry.space_group_name_H-M   'P 1'
#
loop_
_entity.id
_entity.type
_entity.pdbx_description
1 polymer ?
#
loop_
_entity_poly.entity_id
_entity_poly.type
_entity_poly.pdbx_seq_one_letter_code
_entity_poly.pdbx_strand_id
1 'polypeptide(L)'
;MSEEGYACNICNTALPSSRARVHCLICPDYDSCADCHVTESVLEPHCAGHDYEVYMHDRPPLIKRRNVDASQSSEPEVPIRVSPTGLGNQARSVSTFEDLGSKVLGDPSKEPSPSILSAGASTVLELAASEAYWGQLLTPLKTLSPIFSRLTAAIFAHFDAESTGTLLPGEFCALMFASGFTAEQFPPLQVSTNESASPADLHQLDAWLADWIRSFPLDHRMATREFPPPPPVEPVNGRIRMRDQFLHALMYPEAPVVPNGQPLLSQLGLEQYYLYLLLHDPGSLSTRLNHLLGALPRLSDPDTGRPFEAQLIPRSCFPLIADPQAEEEKRLIEKHQMEQELRYREAKLQAEHDANMMIMQAMRNASGGWRTDSNGRRYYQEGYI
;
A
#
# COMPACT_ATOMS: atom_id res chain seq x y z
N MET A 1 -30.30 -27.25 -34.39
CA MET A 1 -28.88 -26.92 -34.13
C MET A 1 -28.74 -26.98 -32.62
N SER A 2 -28.01 -27.95 -32.11
CA SER A 2 -27.75 -28.08 -30.68
C SER A 2 -26.87 -26.90 -30.27
N GLU A 3 -27.33 -26.04 -29.36
CA GLU A 3 -26.47 -25.02 -28.77
C GLU A 3 -25.36 -25.73 -28.00
N GLU A 4 -24.14 -25.75 -28.55
CA GLU A 4 -22.96 -26.15 -27.80
C GLU A 4 -22.76 -25.11 -26.68
N GLY A 5 -23.01 -25.53 -25.44
CA GLY A 5 -22.84 -24.68 -24.27
C GLY A 5 -21.36 -24.48 -23.96
N TYR A 6 -20.96 -23.24 -23.70
CA TYR A 6 -19.61 -22.91 -23.25
C TYR A 6 -19.44 -23.25 -21.76
N ALA A 7 -18.20 -23.44 -21.32
CA ALA A 7 -17.85 -23.64 -19.91
C ALA A 7 -16.64 -22.78 -19.55
N CYS A 8 -16.56 -22.31 -18.31
CA CYS A 8 -15.41 -21.57 -17.82
C CYS A 8 -14.19 -22.52 -17.74
N ASN A 9 -13.10 -22.20 -18.44
CA ASN A 9 -11.88 -23.03 -18.43
C ASN A 9 -11.20 -23.13 -17.06
N ILE A 10 -11.56 -22.25 -16.11
CA ILE A 10 -10.96 -22.20 -14.77
C ILE A 10 -11.78 -23.04 -13.77
N CYS A 11 -13.08 -22.76 -13.65
CA CYS A 11 -13.94 -23.41 -12.66
C CYS A 11 -14.87 -24.47 -13.24
N ASN A 12 -14.79 -24.76 -14.54
CA ASN A 12 -15.65 -25.69 -15.30
C ASN A 12 -17.16 -25.44 -15.17
N THR A 13 -17.56 -24.26 -14.68
CA THR A 13 -18.98 -23.90 -14.57
C THR A 13 -19.54 -23.61 -15.96
N ALA A 14 -20.70 -24.18 -16.27
CA ALA A 14 -21.41 -23.90 -17.51
C ALA A 14 -21.72 -22.40 -17.66
N LEU A 15 -21.50 -21.87 -18.85
CA LEU A 15 -21.73 -20.47 -19.24
C LEU A 15 -22.91 -20.40 -20.20
N PRO A 16 -24.16 -20.47 -19.68
CA PRO A 16 -25.34 -20.28 -20.53
C PRO A 16 -25.34 -18.87 -21.14
N SER A 17 -26.09 -18.66 -22.22
CA SER A 17 -26.33 -17.32 -22.81
C SER A 17 -26.89 -16.30 -21.80
N SER A 18 -27.43 -16.81 -20.69
CA SER A 18 -27.88 -15.99 -19.58
C SER A 18 -26.76 -15.49 -18.64
N ARG A 19 -25.50 -15.91 -18.81
CA ARG A 19 -24.38 -15.50 -17.95
C ARG A 19 -23.33 -14.74 -18.76
N ALA A 20 -22.68 -13.77 -18.12
CA ALA A 20 -21.57 -13.06 -18.74
C ALA A 20 -20.42 -14.04 -19.01
N ARG A 21 -19.96 -14.08 -20.26
CA ARG A 21 -18.82 -14.87 -20.73
C ARG A 21 -17.71 -13.94 -21.20
N VAL A 22 -16.50 -14.13 -20.68
CA VAL A 22 -15.31 -13.40 -21.09
C VAL A 22 -14.44 -14.30 -21.95
N HIS A 23 -14.42 -14.04 -23.25
CA HIS A 23 -13.66 -14.79 -24.24
C HIS A 23 -12.31 -14.13 -24.49
N CYS A 24 -11.22 -14.90 -24.38
CA CYS A 24 -9.88 -14.39 -24.67
C CYS A 24 -9.65 -14.32 -26.19
N LEU A 25 -9.16 -13.19 -26.70
CA LEU A 25 -8.88 -13.01 -28.12
C LEU A 25 -7.54 -13.60 -28.57
N ILE A 26 -6.70 -14.02 -27.62
CA ILE A 26 -5.34 -14.52 -27.88
C ILE A 26 -5.26 -16.04 -27.68
N CYS A 27 -5.93 -16.57 -26.66
CA CYS A 27 -5.95 -18.01 -26.37
C CYS A 27 -7.08 -18.70 -27.13
N PRO A 28 -6.80 -19.77 -27.89
CA PRO A 28 -7.84 -20.53 -28.56
C PRO A 28 -8.76 -21.20 -27.53
N ASP A 29 -10.08 -21.06 -27.73
CA ASP A 29 -11.13 -21.71 -26.94
C ASP A 29 -11.05 -21.45 -25.42
N TYR A 30 -10.59 -20.25 -25.04
CA TYR A 30 -10.53 -19.84 -23.64
C TYR A 30 -11.68 -18.88 -23.30
N ASP A 31 -12.62 -19.39 -22.52
CA ASP A 31 -13.74 -18.68 -21.94
C ASP A 31 -13.64 -18.69 -20.40
N SER A 32 -13.91 -17.55 -19.78
CA SER A 32 -13.98 -17.43 -18.31
C SER A 32 -15.31 -16.83 -17.87
N CYS A 33 -15.78 -17.23 -16.69
CA CYS A 33 -16.88 -16.52 -16.04
C CYS A 33 -16.37 -15.17 -15.52
N ALA A 34 -17.29 -14.22 -15.32
CA ALA A 34 -16.96 -12.91 -14.76
C ALA A 34 -16.18 -13.00 -13.43
N ASP A 35 -16.56 -13.94 -12.56
CA ASP A 35 -15.94 -14.10 -11.24
C ASP A 35 -14.46 -14.49 -11.37
N CYS A 36 -14.16 -15.54 -12.15
CA CYS A 36 -12.78 -15.99 -12.35
C CYS A 36 -11.93 -15.00 -13.15
N HIS A 37 -12.55 -14.23 -14.05
CA HIS A 37 -11.85 -13.16 -14.77
C HIS A 37 -11.46 -12.00 -13.85
N VAL A 38 -12.37 -11.56 -12.97
CA VAL A 38 -12.12 -10.44 -12.02
C VAL A 38 -11.08 -10.81 -10.97
N THR A 39 -11.02 -12.07 -10.53
CA THR A 39 -9.99 -12.55 -9.60
C THR A 39 -8.63 -12.79 -10.28
N GLU A 40 -8.50 -12.46 -11.57
CA GLU A 40 -7.30 -12.69 -12.40
C GLU A 40 -6.76 -14.12 -12.29
N SER A 41 -7.65 -15.10 -12.13
CA SER A 41 -7.28 -16.51 -12.08
C SER A 41 -6.90 -16.98 -13.48
N VAL A 42 -5.68 -17.52 -13.65
CA VAL A 42 -5.15 -17.91 -14.96
C VAL A 42 -4.77 -19.39 -14.98
N LEU A 43 -5.08 -20.06 -16.10
CA LEU A 43 -4.60 -21.41 -16.39
C LEU A 43 -3.70 -21.34 -17.63
N GLU A 44 -2.44 -21.78 -17.53
CA GLU A 44 -1.52 -21.76 -18.67
C GLU A 44 -2.11 -22.52 -19.87
N PRO A 45 -2.04 -21.96 -21.10
CA PRO A 45 -1.20 -20.84 -21.54
C PRO A 45 -1.85 -19.45 -21.45
N HIS A 46 -2.95 -19.28 -20.71
CA HIS A 46 -3.62 -17.98 -20.59
C HIS A 46 -2.89 -17.00 -19.67
N CYS A 47 -2.89 -15.71 -20.03
CA CYS A 47 -2.35 -14.61 -19.24
C CYS A 47 -3.42 -13.53 -19.03
N ALA A 48 -3.50 -12.97 -17.82
CA ALA A 48 -4.43 -11.88 -17.47
C ALA A 48 -4.20 -10.60 -18.31
N GLY A 49 -3.06 -10.51 -19.01
CA GLY A 49 -2.71 -9.44 -19.94
C GLY A 49 -3.41 -9.50 -21.31
N HIS A 50 -4.02 -10.62 -21.68
CA HIS A 50 -4.60 -10.79 -23.01
C HIS A 50 -5.84 -9.92 -23.23
N ASP A 51 -6.01 -9.45 -24.47
CA ASP A 51 -7.24 -8.81 -24.91
C ASP A 51 -8.42 -9.79 -24.85
N TYR A 52 -9.62 -9.27 -24.59
CA TYR A 52 -10.81 -10.09 -24.41
C TYR A 52 -12.10 -9.41 -24.90
N GLU A 53 -13.09 -10.24 -25.15
CA GLU A 53 -14.46 -9.85 -25.47
C GLU A 53 -15.43 -10.32 -24.39
N VAL A 54 -16.38 -9.45 -24.05
CA VAL A 54 -17.42 -9.78 -23.07
C VAL A 54 -18.76 -9.94 -23.78
N TYR A 55 -19.34 -11.14 -23.64
CA TYR A 55 -20.65 -11.50 -24.15
C TYR A 55 -21.67 -11.46 -22.99
N MET A 56 -22.73 -10.67 -23.14
CA MET A 56 -23.85 -10.60 -22.19
C MET A 56 -25.18 -10.55 -22.97
N HIS A 57 -26.11 -11.46 -22.67
CA HIS A 57 -27.55 -11.35 -22.99
C HIS A 57 -27.92 -10.61 -24.29
N ASP A 58 -27.83 -11.26 -25.45
CA ASP A 58 -28.26 -10.71 -26.75
C ASP A 58 -27.70 -9.31 -27.10
N ARG A 59 -26.69 -8.83 -26.37
CA ARG A 59 -26.01 -7.58 -26.65
C ARG A 59 -24.80 -7.86 -27.53
N PRO A 60 -24.46 -6.93 -28.43
CA PRO A 60 -23.22 -7.01 -29.17
C PRO A 60 -22.02 -7.11 -28.20
N PRO A 61 -21.00 -7.89 -28.54
CA PRO A 61 -19.85 -8.10 -27.68
C PRO A 61 -19.13 -6.78 -27.39
N LEU A 62 -18.73 -6.58 -26.14
CA LEU A 62 -17.90 -5.44 -25.74
C LEU A 62 -16.44 -5.86 -25.84
N ILE A 63 -15.72 -5.26 -26.78
CA ILE A 63 -14.28 -5.50 -26.97
C ILE A 63 -13.51 -4.54 -26.06
N LYS A 64 -12.71 -5.09 -25.15
CA LYS A 64 -11.80 -4.30 -24.32
C LYS A 64 -10.37 -4.64 -24.71
N ARG A 65 -9.70 -3.66 -25.33
CA ARG A 65 -8.27 -3.73 -25.61
C ARG A 65 -7.50 -3.03 -24.50
N ARG A 66 -6.49 -3.68 -23.93
CA ARG A 66 -5.63 -3.03 -22.95
C ARG A 66 -4.72 -2.07 -23.73
N ASN A 67 -4.84 -0.77 -23.50
CA ASN A 67 -3.92 0.21 -24.10
C ASN A 67 -2.53 0.00 -23.48
N VAL A 68 -1.66 -0.72 -24.18
CA VAL A 68 -0.26 -0.94 -23.76
C VAL A 68 0.61 0.29 -24.04
N ASP A 69 0.14 1.25 -24.84
CA ASP A 69 0.93 2.40 -25.30
C ASP A 69 0.44 3.73 -24.70
N ALA A 70 1.05 4.14 -23.58
CA ALA A 70 1.08 5.54 -23.16
C ALA A 70 2.34 5.96 -22.38
N SER A 71 3.32 5.06 -22.14
CA SER A 71 4.49 5.37 -21.32
C SER A 71 5.77 4.75 -21.86
N GLN A 72 6.22 5.14 -23.06
CA GLN A 72 7.62 5.03 -23.49
C GLN A 72 7.85 5.74 -24.84
N SER A 73 8.17 7.04 -24.80
CA SER A 73 8.91 7.70 -25.87
C SER A 73 9.93 8.66 -25.26
N SER A 74 11.11 8.15 -24.94
CA SER A 74 12.30 8.97 -24.69
C SER A 74 12.93 9.35 -26.05
N GLU A 75 13.11 10.65 -26.26
CA GLU A 75 13.91 11.23 -27.33
C GLU A 75 15.41 10.82 -27.20
N PRO A 76 16.18 10.82 -28.31
CA PRO A 76 17.61 10.51 -28.26
C PRO A 76 18.44 11.74 -27.83
N GLU A 77 19.22 11.59 -26.76
CA GLU A 77 20.20 12.58 -26.29
C GLU A 77 21.37 12.78 -27.27
N VAL A 78 21.75 14.05 -27.44
CA VAL A 78 22.93 14.53 -28.18
C VAL A 78 24.18 14.45 -27.27
N PRO A 79 25.35 14.00 -27.75
CA PRO A 79 26.52 13.85 -26.89
C PRO A 79 27.23 15.19 -26.66
N ILE A 80 27.31 15.62 -25.39
CA ILE A 80 28.15 16.74 -24.95
C ILE A 80 29.56 16.23 -24.65
N ARG A 81 30.55 16.81 -25.35
CA ARG A 81 31.98 16.68 -25.06
C ARG A 81 32.32 17.27 -23.70
N VAL A 82 32.95 16.49 -22.82
CA VAL A 82 33.65 16.99 -21.63
C VAL A 82 35.13 16.60 -21.73
N SER A 83 36.01 17.58 -21.53
CA SER A 83 37.46 17.38 -21.41
C SER A 83 37.91 17.36 -19.94
N PRO A 84 39.05 16.74 -19.61
CA PRO A 84 39.34 16.27 -18.25
C PRO A 84 40.29 17.19 -17.47
N THR A 85 40.01 17.31 -16.18
CA THR A 85 40.95 17.70 -15.11
C THR A 85 40.44 16.91 -13.89
N GLY A 86 41.17 16.07 -13.16
CA GLY A 86 42.60 15.95 -12.94
C GLY A 86 42.82 15.87 -11.42
N LEU A 87 43.04 14.64 -10.93
CA LEU A 87 43.70 14.26 -9.66
C LEU A 87 42.98 14.45 -8.31
N GLY A 88 42.93 13.37 -7.53
CA GLY A 88 42.74 13.43 -6.07
C GLY A 88 42.34 12.09 -5.43
N ASN A 89 43.33 11.24 -5.14
CA ASN A 89 43.21 9.95 -4.44
C ASN A 89 42.42 10.01 -3.12
N GLN A 90 41.62 8.98 -2.83
CA GLN A 90 41.77 8.21 -1.58
C GLN A 90 41.04 6.86 -1.64
N ALA A 91 41.80 5.83 -1.26
CA ALA A 91 41.37 4.44 -1.18
C ALA A 91 40.52 4.20 0.07
N ARG A 92 39.44 3.43 -0.08
CA ARG A 92 39.00 2.52 0.98
C ARG A 92 38.30 1.29 0.38
N SER A 93 38.80 0.16 0.83
CA SER A 93 38.47 -1.23 0.55
C SER A 93 37.00 -1.59 0.81
N VAL A 94 36.32 -2.21 -0.17
CA VAL A 94 35.98 -3.65 -0.27
C VAL A 94 35.07 -4.19 0.84
N SER A 95 33.82 -4.49 0.47
CA SER A 95 33.21 -5.80 0.72
C SER A 95 32.23 -6.14 -0.42
N THR A 96 32.74 -6.96 -1.34
CA THR A 96 32.05 -7.55 -2.48
C THR A 96 31.05 -8.60 -1.99
N PHE A 97 29.81 -8.55 -2.47
CA PHE A 97 28.83 -9.63 -2.37
C PHE A 97 28.83 -10.36 -3.73
N GLU A 98 29.71 -11.34 -3.88
CA GLU A 98 29.51 -12.48 -4.81
C GLU A 98 28.76 -13.55 -3.99
N ASP A 99 28.02 -14.55 -4.46
CA ASP A 99 27.90 -15.21 -5.75
C ASP A 99 26.74 -16.22 -5.57
N LEU A 100 25.68 -16.18 -6.38
CA LEU A 100 24.80 -17.35 -6.59
C LEU A 100 24.31 -17.35 -8.05
N GLY A 101 25.26 -17.41 -8.98
CA GLY A 101 25.04 -17.73 -10.37
C GLY A 101 25.23 -19.23 -10.65
N SER A 102 24.13 -19.88 -11.02
CA SER A 102 23.99 -20.85 -12.12
C SER A 102 25.11 -21.87 -12.40
N LYS A 103 24.79 -23.16 -12.17
CA LYS A 103 25.31 -24.27 -13.00
C LYS A 103 24.14 -25.10 -13.52
N VAL A 104 23.86 -24.92 -14.82
CA VAL A 104 23.11 -25.84 -15.68
C VAL A 104 24.12 -26.43 -16.66
N LEU A 105 24.20 -27.76 -16.73
CA LEU A 105 24.49 -28.55 -17.94
C LEU A 105 24.40 -30.04 -17.58
N GLY A 106 23.35 -30.69 -18.08
CA GLY A 106 23.12 -32.13 -18.00
C GLY A 106 22.05 -32.55 -19.00
N ASP A 107 22.50 -33.29 -20.02
CA ASP A 107 21.82 -33.72 -21.25
C ASP A 107 20.57 -34.62 -21.03
N PRO A 108 19.65 -34.74 -22.02
CA PRO A 108 18.37 -35.40 -21.89
C PRO A 108 18.43 -36.88 -22.28
N SER A 109 17.79 -37.74 -21.49
CA SER A 109 17.45 -39.09 -21.93
C SER A 109 16.04 -39.44 -21.46
N LYS A 110 15.12 -39.37 -22.44
CA LYS A 110 13.95 -40.22 -22.67
C LYS A 110 13.59 -41.18 -21.52
N GLU A 111 12.50 -40.88 -20.81
CA GLU A 111 11.64 -41.88 -20.18
C GLU A 111 10.16 -41.42 -20.18
N PRO A 112 9.21 -42.36 -20.14
CA PRO A 112 7.86 -42.20 -20.67
C PRO A 112 6.89 -41.50 -19.71
N SER A 113 5.98 -40.73 -20.32
CA SER A 113 4.87 -40.02 -19.68
C SER A 113 4.03 -40.91 -18.76
N PRO A 114 3.79 -40.50 -17.50
CA PRO A 114 2.79 -41.14 -16.67
C PRO A 114 1.41 -40.53 -16.98
N SER A 115 0.44 -41.42 -17.06
CA SER A 115 -0.96 -41.20 -17.34
C SER A 115 -1.59 -40.11 -16.47
N ILE A 116 -2.17 -39.10 -17.11
CA ILE A 116 -3.03 -38.06 -16.51
C ILE A 116 -4.41 -38.69 -16.26
N LEU A 117 -4.57 -39.43 -15.16
CA LEU A 117 -5.90 -39.82 -14.66
C LEU A 117 -5.84 -39.83 -13.12
N SER A 118 -6.72 -39.05 -12.49
CA SER A 118 -6.99 -38.99 -11.03
C SER A 118 -6.30 -37.89 -10.19
N ALA A 119 -6.36 -36.62 -10.61
CA ALA A 119 -6.02 -35.47 -9.75
C ALA A 119 -7.20 -34.96 -8.87
N GLY A 120 -8.42 -35.44 -9.08
CA GLY A 120 -9.62 -34.87 -8.42
C GLY A 120 -9.94 -35.41 -7.02
N ALA A 121 -9.43 -36.58 -6.64
CA ALA A 121 -9.77 -37.20 -5.34
C ALA A 121 -8.82 -36.78 -4.21
N SER A 122 -7.56 -36.45 -4.52
CA SER A 122 -6.56 -36.07 -3.51
C SER A 122 -6.81 -34.67 -2.94
N THR A 123 -7.29 -33.74 -3.78
CA THR A 123 -7.54 -32.34 -3.40
C THR A 123 -8.67 -32.18 -2.40
N VAL A 124 -9.72 -33.01 -2.48
CA VAL A 124 -10.86 -32.93 -1.56
C VAL A 124 -10.49 -33.39 -0.15
N LEU A 125 -9.70 -34.45 -0.03
CA LEU A 125 -9.26 -34.97 1.28
C LEU A 125 -8.28 -34.01 1.96
N GLU A 126 -7.39 -33.40 1.19
CA GLU A 126 -6.43 -32.40 1.67
C GLU A 126 -7.11 -31.11 2.12
N LEU A 127 -8.14 -30.65 1.40
CA LEU A 127 -8.93 -29.49 1.79
C LEU A 127 -9.69 -29.74 3.09
N ALA A 128 -10.30 -30.91 3.25
CA ALA A 128 -11.01 -31.27 4.48
C ALA A 128 -10.06 -31.38 5.69
N ALA A 129 -8.85 -31.91 5.51
CA ALA A 129 -7.83 -31.93 6.55
C ALA A 129 -7.36 -30.52 6.93
N SER A 130 -7.20 -29.64 5.93
CA SER A 130 -6.86 -28.22 6.14
C SER A 130 -7.97 -27.47 6.89
N GLU A 131 -9.24 -27.71 6.57
CA GLU A 131 -10.38 -27.13 7.29
C GLU A 131 -10.42 -27.59 8.75
N ALA A 132 -10.13 -28.85 9.02
CA ALA A 132 -10.06 -29.38 10.38
C ALA A 132 -8.90 -28.78 11.19
N TYR A 133 -7.77 -28.51 10.54
CA TYR A 133 -6.61 -27.87 11.16
C TYR A 133 -6.88 -26.40 11.50
N TRP A 134 -7.33 -25.60 10.53
CA TRP A 134 -7.57 -24.16 10.71
C TRP A 134 -8.82 -23.86 11.55
N GLY A 135 -9.87 -24.67 11.42
CA GLY A 135 -11.15 -24.41 12.08
C GLY A 135 -11.76 -23.07 11.67
N GLN A 136 -12.55 -22.47 12.56
CA GLN A 136 -13.08 -21.11 12.37
C GLN A 136 -12.07 -20.09 12.90
N LEU A 137 -11.68 -19.12 12.06
CA LEU A 137 -10.70 -18.11 12.46
C LEU A 137 -11.24 -17.12 13.50
N LEU A 138 -12.57 -16.97 13.56
CA LEU A 138 -13.29 -16.09 14.47
C LEU A 138 -14.10 -16.93 15.48
N THR A 139 -14.02 -16.59 16.76
CA THR A 139 -14.85 -17.21 17.80
C THR A 139 -16.28 -16.65 17.76
N PRO A 140 -17.26 -17.34 18.39
CA PRO A 140 -18.61 -16.79 18.53
C PRO A 140 -18.69 -15.46 19.29
N LEU A 141 -17.63 -15.11 20.05
CA LEU A 141 -17.51 -13.85 20.77
C LEU A 141 -16.84 -12.73 19.95
N LYS A 142 -16.66 -12.94 18.64
CA LYS A 142 -15.98 -12.00 17.74
C LYS A 142 -14.54 -11.69 18.16
N THR A 143 -13.83 -12.69 18.68
CA THR A 143 -12.39 -12.62 18.94
C THR A 143 -11.65 -13.55 17.99
N LEU A 144 -10.35 -13.33 17.78
CA LEU A 144 -9.55 -14.28 17.00
C LEU A 144 -9.50 -15.64 17.70
N SER A 145 -9.52 -16.71 16.90
CA SER A 145 -9.28 -18.06 17.39
C SER A 145 -7.82 -18.24 17.82
N PRO A 146 -7.51 -19.20 18.72
CA PRO A 146 -6.13 -19.41 19.17
C PRO A 146 -5.15 -19.69 18.03
N ILE A 147 -5.53 -20.49 17.03
CA ILE A 147 -4.65 -20.78 15.89
C ILE A 147 -4.38 -19.54 15.04
N PHE A 148 -5.38 -18.66 14.88
CA PHE A 148 -5.22 -17.45 14.09
C PHE A 148 -4.44 -16.36 14.84
N SER A 149 -4.59 -16.26 16.17
CA SER A 149 -3.71 -15.43 17.00
C SER A 149 -2.24 -15.89 16.90
N ARG A 150 -1.97 -17.21 16.96
CA ARG A 150 -0.61 -17.74 16.78
C ARG A 150 -0.06 -17.48 15.38
N LEU A 151 -0.89 -17.58 14.34
CA LEU A 151 -0.49 -17.20 12.98
C LEU A 151 -0.12 -15.72 12.90
N THR A 152 -0.95 -14.85 13.50
CA THR A 152 -0.70 -13.41 13.53
C THR A 152 0.61 -13.09 14.26
N ALA A 153 0.87 -13.76 15.39
CA ALA A 153 2.12 -13.65 16.12
C ALA A 153 3.33 -14.11 15.28
N ALA A 154 3.21 -15.21 14.53
CA ALA A 154 4.27 -15.71 13.65
C ALA A 154 4.55 -14.74 12.48
N ILE A 155 3.50 -14.18 11.88
CA ILE A 155 3.62 -13.14 10.84
C ILE A 155 4.32 -11.91 11.44
N PHE A 156 3.87 -11.44 12.60
CA PHE A 156 4.46 -10.30 13.28
C PHE A 156 5.95 -10.51 13.54
N ALA A 157 6.32 -11.63 14.15
CA ALA A 157 7.71 -11.97 14.45
C ALA A 157 8.58 -12.14 13.19
N HIS A 158 8.00 -12.48 12.04
CA HIS A 158 8.71 -12.52 10.78
C HIS A 158 9.14 -11.13 10.30
N PHE A 159 8.27 -10.12 10.47
CA PHE A 159 8.55 -8.75 10.04
C PHE A 159 9.27 -7.91 11.11
N ASP A 160 9.09 -8.21 12.40
CA ASP A 160 9.83 -7.61 13.51
C ASP A 160 11.15 -8.38 13.74
N ALA A 161 12.06 -8.27 12.77
CA ALA A 161 13.33 -9.03 12.77
C ALA A 161 14.20 -8.73 14.01
N GLU A 162 14.08 -7.52 14.56
CA GLU A 162 14.81 -7.08 15.75
C GLU A 162 14.10 -7.45 17.07
N SER A 163 12.90 -8.05 17.01
CA SER A 163 12.09 -8.42 18.18
C SER A 163 11.83 -7.24 19.11
N THR A 164 11.56 -6.07 18.54
CA THR A 164 11.28 -4.82 19.27
C THR A 164 9.90 -4.83 19.92
N GLY A 165 8.99 -5.70 19.46
CA GLY A 165 7.58 -5.74 19.84
C GLY A 165 6.72 -4.73 19.08
N THR A 166 7.27 -4.02 18.09
CA THR A 166 6.55 -3.05 17.26
C THR A 166 7.07 -3.06 15.82
N LEU A 167 6.18 -3.01 14.83
CA LEU A 167 6.57 -2.81 13.44
C LEU A 167 6.83 -1.32 13.17
N LEU A 168 8.03 -1.03 12.68
CA LEU A 168 8.36 0.23 12.05
C LEU A 168 7.53 0.41 10.76
N PRO A 169 7.30 1.64 10.28
CA PRO A 169 6.64 1.93 9.01
C PRO A 169 7.18 1.13 7.81
N GLY A 170 8.50 0.93 7.74
CA GLY A 170 9.12 0.15 6.66
C GLY A 170 8.73 -1.32 6.72
N GLU A 171 8.77 -1.92 7.90
CA GLU A 171 8.39 -3.31 8.15
C GLU A 171 6.89 -3.51 7.92
N PHE A 172 6.07 -2.56 8.37
CA PHE A 172 4.63 -2.57 8.11
C PHE A 172 4.33 -2.44 6.61
N CYS A 173 5.02 -1.57 5.87
CA CYS A 173 4.90 -1.49 4.42
C CYS A 173 5.32 -2.81 3.74
N ALA A 174 6.39 -3.46 4.21
CA ALA A 174 6.81 -4.76 3.70
C ALA A 174 5.73 -5.83 3.93
N LEU A 175 5.08 -5.84 5.09
CA LEU A 175 3.92 -6.70 5.38
C LEU A 175 2.76 -6.44 4.41
N MET A 176 2.43 -5.17 4.16
CA MET A 176 1.35 -4.81 3.24
C MET A 176 1.68 -5.22 1.80
N PHE A 177 2.91 -4.99 1.35
CA PHE A 177 3.37 -5.46 0.03
C PHE A 177 3.29 -6.98 -0.09
N ALA A 178 3.81 -7.72 0.90
CA ALA A 178 3.75 -9.18 0.93
C ALA A 178 2.32 -9.73 1.00
N SER A 179 1.36 -8.93 1.50
CA SER A 179 -0.08 -9.24 1.50
C SER A 179 -0.78 -8.91 0.18
N GLY A 180 -0.02 -8.51 -0.85
CA GLY A 180 -0.53 -8.24 -2.20
C GLY A 180 -1.13 -6.84 -2.36
N PHE A 181 -0.81 -5.88 -1.49
CA PHE A 181 -1.19 -4.49 -1.74
C PHE A 181 -0.34 -3.89 -2.86
N THR A 182 -0.99 -3.13 -3.74
CA THR A 182 -0.31 -2.33 -4.77
C THR A 182 -0.08 -0.92 -4.27
N ALA A 183 0.84 -0.19 -4.91
CA ALA A 183 1.08 1.22 -4.63
C ALA A 183 -0.15 2.12 -4.83
N GLU A 184 -1.09 1.74 -5.71
CA GLU A 184 -2.35 2.47 -5.89
C GLU A 184 -3.30 2.28 -4.70
N GLN A 185 -3.30 1.08 -4.11
CA GLN A 185 -4.12 0.75 -2.93
C GLN A 185 -3.48 1.22 -1.63
N PHE A 186 -2.15 1.24 -1.59
CA PHE A 186 -1.34 1.60 -0.43
C PHE A 186 -0.16 2.49 -0.86
N PRO A 187 -0.37 3.81 -1.05
CA PRO A 187 0.63 4.76 -1.51
C PRO A 187 1.99 4.71 -0.78
N PRO A 188 2.07 4.45 0.54
CA PRO A 188 3.36 4.32 1.23
C PRO A 188 4.32 3.28 0.64
N LEU A 189 3.83 2.31 -0.13
CA LEU A 189 4.71 1.34 -0.81
C LEU A 189 5.70 2.01 -1.78
N GLN A 190 5.33 3.15 -2.38
CA GLN A 190 6.21 3.87 -3.31
C GLN A 190 7.42 4.49 -2.61
N VAL A 191 7.24 4.96 -1.38
CA VAL A 191 8.29 5.64 -0.62
C VAL A 191 9.12 4.64 0.19
N SER A 192 8.47 3.65 0.81
CA SER A 192 9.16 2.66 1.66
C SER A 192 10.15 1.76 0.91
N THR A 193 9.91 1.49 -0.36
CA THR A 193 10.80 0.68 -1.21
C THR A 193 11.95 1.49 -1.81
N ASN A 194 11.93 2.81 -1.68
CA ASN A 194 12.94 3.69 -2.22
C ASN A 194 14.02 4.00 -1.17
N GLU A 195 15.17 3.32 -1.25
CA GLU A 195 16.33 3.58 -0.38
C GLU A 195 16.86 5.02 -0.48
N SER A 196 16.53 5.74 -1.57
CA SER A 196 16.89 7.14 -1.80
C SER A 196 15.79 8.14 -1.41
N ALA A 197 14.73 7.69 -0.72
CA ALA A 197 13.65 8.56 -0.25
C ALA A 197 14.22 9.71 0.60
N SER A 198 13.81 10.93 0.28
CA SER A 198 14.25 12.09 1.05
C SER A 198 13.63 12.09 2.45
N PRO A 199 14.23 12.80 3.43
CA PRO A 199 13.60 12.99 4.74
C PRO A 199 12.17 13.56 4.68
N ALA A 200 11.87 14.38 3.67
CA ALA A 200 10.54 14.92 3.45
C ALA A 200 9.55 13.83 3.00
N ASP A 201 9.97 12.94 2.10
CA ASP A 201 9.13 11.83 1.63
C ASP A 201 8.80 10.87 2.76
N LEU A 202 9.79 10.55 3.61
CA LEU A 202 9.61 9.69 4.77
C LEU A 202 8.64 10.29 5.80
N HIS A 203 8.64 11.61 5.99
CA HIS A 203 7.65 12.29 6.83
C HIS A 203 6.24 12.23 6.24
N GLN A 204 6.11 12.41 4.92
CA GLN A 204 4.81 12.28 4.27
C GLN A 204 4.27 10.85 4.40
N LEU A 205 5.14 9.85 4.27
CA LEU A 205 4.82 8.45 4.54
C LEU A 205 4.37 8.24 5.99
N ASP A 206 5.10 8.77 6.98
CA ASP A 206 4.76 8.62 8.39
C ASP A 206 3.43 9.29 8.72
N ALA A 207 3.18 10.49 8.18
CA ALA A 207 1.92 11.21 8.36
C ALA A 207 0.75 10.42 7.76
N TRP A 208 0.90 9.93 6.53
CA TRP A 208 -0.13 9.13 5.87
C TRP A 208 -0.43 7.85 6.66
N LEU A 209 0.61 7.13 7.11
CA LEU A 209 0.44 5.91 7.90
C LEU A 209 -0.19 6.20 9.26
N ALA A 210 0.15 7.32 9.89
CA ALA A 210 -0.44 7.69 11.17
C ALA A 210 -1.94 7.94 11.02
N ASP A 211 -2.36 8.64 9.97
CA ASP A 211 -3.77 8.88 9.69
C ASP A 211 -4.49 7.58 9.29
N TRP A 212 -3.84 6.71 8.51
CA TRP A 212 -4.36 5.40 8.17
C TRP A 212 -4.56 4.53 9.41
N ILE A 213 -3.54 4.39 10.29
CA ILE A 213 -3.63 3.60 11.52
C ILE A 213 -4.71 4.15 12.46
N ARG A 214 -4.83 5.48 12.59
CA ARG A 214 -5.89 6.13 13.40
C ARG A 214 -7.30 5.92 12.85
N SER A 215 -7.45 5.57 11.57
CA SER A 215 -8.76 5.23 11.01
C SER A 215 -9.30 3.90 11.54
N PHE A 216 -8.45 3.10 12.19
CA PHE A 216 -8.78 1.83 12.82
C PHE A 216 -8.61 1.94 14.35
N PRO A 217 -9.38 1.17 15.15
CA PRO A 217 -9.22 1.12 16.61
C PRO A 217 -8.03 0.23 17.01
N LEU A 218 -6.82 0.53 16.52
CA LEU A 218 -5.63 -0.28 16.72
C LEU A 218 -4.79 0.24 17.88
N ASP A 219 -4.18 -0.68 18.61
CA ASP A 219 -3.09 -0.42 19.52
C ASP A 219 -1.86 -0.06 18.71
N HIS A 220 -1.48 1.22 18.81
CA HIS A 220 -0.31 1.76 18.14
C HIS A 220 0.38 2.74 19.07
N ARG A 221 1.68 2.90 18.85
CA ARG A 221 2.50 3.91 19.51
C ARG A 221 2.98 4.89 18.48
N MET A 222 3.29 6.07 18.95
CA MET A 222 3.72 7.18 18.11
C MET A 222 5.13 7.54 18.61
N ALA A 223 6.13 7.39 17.73
CA ALA A 223 7.55 7.59 18.04
C ALA A 223 8.12 8.78 17.26
N THR A 224 9.28 9.29 17.63
CA THR A 224 9.94 10.33 16.83
C THR A 224 10.96 9.67 15.92
N ARG A 225 10.82 9.86 14.60
CA ARG A 225 11.84 9.40 13.66
C ARG A 225 13.09 10.25 13.85
N GLU A 226 14.20 9.60 14.11
CA GLU A 226 15.50 10.28 14.18
C GLU A 226 16.08 10.41 12.77
N PHE A 227 16.32 11.65 12.35
CA PHE A 227 17.10 11.93 11.15
C PHE A 227 18.50 12.36 11.56
N PRO A 228 19.54 11.97 10.79
CA PRO A 228 20.86 12.53 11.01
C PRO A 228 20.77 14.06 10.91
N PRO A 229 21.41 14.81 11.83
CA PRO A 229 21.38 16.25 11.77
C PRO A 229 21.94 16.71 10.43
N PRO A 230 21.34 17.74 9.80
CA PRO A 230 21.84 18.23 8.53
C PRO A 230 23.30 18.70 8.71
N PRO A 231 24.17 18.51 7.69
CA PRO A 231 25.55 18.94 7.77
C PRO A 231 25.59 20.45 8.07
N PRO A 232 26.50 20.93 8.92
CA PRO A 232 26.60 22.35 9.23
C PRO A 232 26.93 23.15 7.97
N VAL A 233 26.33 24.34 7.84
CA VAL A 233 26.64 25.23 6.71
C VAL A 233 28.07 25.75 6.85
N GLU A 234 28.93 25.41 5.90
CA GLU A 234 30.31 25.89 5.91
C GLU A 234 30.37 27.41 5.71
N PRO A 235 31.03 28.15 6.62
CA PRO A 235 31.13 29.60 6.49
C PRO A 235 32.12 29.99 5.39
N VAL A 236 31.69 30.87 4.48
CA VAL A 236 32.57 31.44 3.45
C VAL A 236 33.20 32.71 4.01
N ASN A 237 34.53 32.73 4.17
CA ASN A 237 35.28 33.82 4.82
C ASN A 237 34.80 34.11 6.25
N GLY A 238 34.45 33.06 7.01
CA GLY A 238 34.02 33.20 8.40
C GLY A 238 32.60 33.73 8.59
N ARG A 239 31.79 33.86 7.53
CA ARG A 239 30.36 34.21 7.61
C ARG A 239 29.50 33.27 6.77
N ILE A 240 28.36 32.87 7.32
CA ILE A 240 27.31 32.15 6.59
C ILE A 240 26.56 33.17 5.75
N ARG A 241 26.52 32.99 4.43
CA ARG A 241 25.76 33.87 3.54
C ARG A 241 24.28 33.50 3.65
N MET A 242 23.38 34.50 3.66
CA MET A 242 21.93 34.24 3.68
C MET A 242 21.48 33.29 2.55
N ARG A 243 22.10 33.38 1.38
CA ARG A 243 21.86 32.45 0.27
C ARG A 243 22.19 31.01 0.63
N ASP A 244 23.32 30.77 1.28
CA ASP A 244 23.76 29.40 1.64
C ASP A 244 22.85 28.86 2.75
N GLN A 245 22.45 29.70 3.71
CA GLN A 245 21.48 29.33 4.74
C GLN A 245 20.09 29.01 4.14
N PHE A 246 19.64 29.80 3.17
CA PHE A 246 18.37 29.54 2.48
C PHE A 246 18.42 28.26 1.64
N LEU A 247 19.50 28.05 0.87
CA LEU A 247 19.69 26.81 0.12
C LEU A 247 19.79 25.60 1.06
N HIS A 248 20.46 25.75 2.20
CA HIS A 248 20.52 24.71 3.23
C HIS A 248 19.13 24.39 3.78
N ALA A 249 18.33 25.39 4.14
CA ALA A 249 16.95 25.18 4.58
C ALA A 249 16.04 24.57 3.49
N LEU A 250 16.30 24.82 2.21
CA LEU A 250 15.59 24.18 1.11
C LEU A 250 16.01 22.72 0.88
N MET A 251 17.30 22.40 1.04
CA MET A 251 17.82 21.03 0.90
C MET A 251 17.52 20.17 2.13
N TYR A 252 17.45 20.80 3.29
CA TYR A 252 17.16 20.18 4.58
C TYR A 252 15.99 20.92 5.24
N PRO A 253 14.78 20.80 4.69
CA PRO A 253 13.61 21.40 5.31
C PRO A 253 13.49 20.88 6.74
N GLU A 254 13.13 21.76 7.67
CA GLU A 254 12.81 21.32 9.02
C GLU A 254 11.75 20.23 8.92
N ALA A 255 12.08 19.08 9.51
CA ALA A 255 11.18 17.95 9.64
C ALA A 255 9.82 18.46 10.11
N PRO A 256 8.73 18.30 9.34
CA PRO A 256 7.42 18.69 9.81
C PRO A 256 7.16 17.95 11.11
N VAL A 257 6.90 18.71 12.18
CA VAL A 257 6.58 18.15 13.49
C VAL A 257 5.20 17.52 13.37
N VAL A 258 5.14 16.26 12.94
CA VAL A 258 3.91 15.47 13.01
C VAL A 258 3.63 15.31 14.50
N PRO A 259 2.51 15.83 15.04
CA PRO A 259 2.18 15.61 16.43
C PRO A 259 2.13 14.10 16.66
N ASN A 260 3.08 13.62 17.47
CA ASN A 260 3.34 12.23 17.82
C ASN A 260 4.20 11.41 16.82
N GLY A 261 4.55 11.90 15.63
CA GLY A 261 5.63 11.32 14.80
C GLY A 261 5.31 10.04 14.00
N GLN A 262 6.26 9.11 13.97
CA GLN A 262 6.30 7.82 13.27
C GLN A 262 5.37 6.79 13.94
N PRO A 263 4.37 6.23 13.24
CA PRO A 263 3.49 5.23 13.85
C PRO A 263 4.19 3.88 13.94
N LEU A 264 4.12 3.27 15.12
CA LEU A 264 4.66 1.96 15.46
C LEU A 264 3.48 1.03 15.76
N LEU A 265 3.31 -0.03 14.96
CA LEU A 265 2.20 -0.97 15.13
C LEU A 265 2.62 -2.10 16.07
N SER A 266 1.94 -2.29 17.19
CA SER A 266 2.23 -3.41 18.10
C SER A 266 1.69 -4.73 17.55
N GLN A 267 2.11 -5.85 18.14
CA GLN A 267 1.51 -7.16 17.81
C GLN A 267 0.00 -7.16 18.06
N LEU A 268 -0.45 -6.56 19.16
CA LEU A 268 -1.87 -6.42 19.47
C LEU A 268 -2.59 -5.58 18.42
N GLY A 269 -1.94 -4.50 17.95
CA GLY A 269 -2.45 -3.69 16.85
C GLY A 269 -2.63 -4.49 15.56
N LEU A 270 -1.69 -5.38 15.23
CA LEU A 270 -1.83 -6.26 14.07
C LEU A 270 -2.97 -7.28 14.23
N GLU A 271 -3.13 -7.85 15.42
CA GLU A 271 -4.28 -8.72 15.72
C GLU A 271 -5.61 -7.98 15.57
N GLN A 272 -5.71 -6.76 16.10
CA GLN A 272 -6.89 -5.92 15.95
C GLN A 272 -7.15 -5.54 14.49
N TYR A 273 -6.09 -5.34 13.69
CA TYR A 273 -6.22 -5.06 12.26
C TYR A 273 -6.80 -6.25 11.51
N TYR A 274 -6.29 -7.46 11.74
CA TYR A 274 -6.87 -8.66 11.12
C TYR A 274 -8.28 -8.96 11.63
N LEU A 275 -8.57 -8.72 12.91
CA LEU A 275 -9.93 -8.83 13.43
C LEU A 275 -10.88 -7.85 12.73
N TYR A 276 -10.47 -6.60 12.57
CA TYR A 276 -11.22 -5.60 11.84
C TYR A 276 -11.51 -6.08 10.40
N LEU A 277 -10.49 -6.53 9.67
CA LEU A 277 -10.67 -7.04 8.31
C LEU A 277 -11.56 -8.30 8.25
N LEU A 278 -11.46 -9.21 9.22
CA LEU A 278 -12.33 -10.39 9.34
C LEU A 278 -13.81 -10.00 9.46
N LEU A 279 -14.09 -8.93 10.22
CA LEU A 279 -15.44 -8.46 10.46
C LEU A 279 -15.96 -7.62 9.29
N HIS A 280 -15.12 -6.88 8.58
CA HIS A 280 -15.57 -5.95 7.52
C HIS A 280 -15.50 -6.52 6.11
N ASP A 281 -14.41 -7.19 5.77
CA ASP A 281 -14.18 -7.72 4.42
C ASP A 281 -13.45 -9.07 4.49
N PRO A 282 -14.13 -10.13 4.96
CA PRO A 282 -13.52 -11.45 5.10
C PRO A 282 -13.07 -12.05 3.76
N GLY A 283 -13.66 -11.61 2.64
CA GLY A 283 -13.27 -12.05 1.30
C GLY A 283 -11.91 -11.49 0.86
N SER A 284 -11.72 -10.18 1.00
CA SER A 284 -10.44 -9.52 0.73
C SER A 284 -9.34 -10.05 1.66
N LEU A 285 -9.63 -10.19 2.96
CA LEU A 285 -8.66 -10.75 3.89
C LEU A 285 -8.26 -12.18 3.53
N SER A 286 -9.22 -13.04 3.18
CA SER A 286 -8.93 -14.42 2.77
C SER A 286 -7.98 -14.48 1.58
N THR A 287 -8.17 -13.60 0.60
CA THR A 287 -7.30 -13.50 -0.58
C THR A 287 -5.90 -13.02 -0.18
N ARG A 288 -5.82 -11.93 0.57
CA ARG A 288 -4.56 -11.29 0.97
C ARG A 288 -3.72 -12.13 1.91
N LEU A 289 -4.36 -12.80 2.87
CA LEU A 289 -3.66 -13.67 3.81
C LEU A 289 -3.11 -14.91 3.12
N ASN A 290 -3.84 -15.51 2.18
CA ASN A 290 -3.31 -16.62 1.38
C ASN A 290 -2.18 -16.18 0.45
N HIS A 291 -2.25 -14.97 -0.12
CA HIS A 291 -1.15 -14.39 -0.87
C HIS A 291 0.09 -14.20 0.03
N LEU A 292 -0.10 -13.66 1.24
CA LEU A 292 0.95 -13.49 2.23
C LEU A 292 1.62 -14.83 2.59
N LEU A 293 0.82 -15.87 2.89
CA LEU A 293 1.37 -17.20 3.21
C LEU A 293 2.11 -17.85 2.03
N GLY A 294 1.75 -17.51 0.80
CA GLY A 294 2.49 -17.92 -0.39
C GLY A 294 3.79 -17.14 -0.63
N ALA A 295 3.83 -15.88 -0.22
CA ALA A 295 5.01 -15.00 -0.35
C ALA A 295 6.06 -15.23 0.74
N LEU A 296 5.63 -15.65 1.93
CA LEU A 296 6.51 -15.86 3.07
C LEU A 296 7.17 -17.26 3.06
N PRO A 297 8.39 -17.40 3.61
CA PRO A 297 8.92 -18.73 3.92
C PRO A 297 8.00 -19.45 4.89
N ARG A 298 8.16 -20.77 5.05
CA ARG A 298 7.34 -21.55 5.99
C ARG A 298 7.43 -20.97 7.39
N LEU A 299 6.36 -20.32 7.81
CA LEU A 299 6.20 -19.77 9.16
C LEU A 299 6.08 -20.93 10.16
N SER A 300 6.72 -20.77 11.31
CA SER A 300 6.62 -21.71 12.43
C SER A 300 5.59 -21.23 13.43
N ASP A 301 4.73 -22.13 13.90
CA ASP A 301 3.79 -21.87 14.99
C ASP A 301 4.62 -21.64 16.28
N PRO A 302 4.48 -20.48 16.94
CA PRO A 302 5.30 -20.11 18.10
C PRO A 302 5.10 -21.04 19.29
N ASP A 303 3.94 -21.69 19.44
CA ASP A 303 3.65 -22.55 20.58
C ASP A 303 4.19 -23.98 20.37
N THR A 304 4.16 -24.46 19.12
CA THR A 304 4.53 -25.85 18.82
C THR A 304 5.92 -25.99 18.21
N GLY A 305 6.49 -24.90 17.69
CA GLY A 305 7.75 -24.88 16.93
C GLY A 305 7.68 -25.59 15.59
N ARG A 306 6.50 -26.07 15.17
CA ARG A 306 6.29 -26.75 13.89
C ARG A 306 5.85 -25.75 12.83
N PRO A 307 6.16 -25.97 11.55
CA PRO A 307 5.61 -25.15 10.48
C PRO A 307 4.08 -25.26 10.47
N PHE A 308 3.38 -24.19 10.09
CA PHE A 308 1.94 -24.28 9.83
C PHE A 308 1.69 -25.33 8.73
N GLU A 309 0.81 -26.30 9.01
CA GLU A 309 0.70 -27.53 8.23
C GLU A 309 0.16 -27.30 6.81
N ALA A 310 -0.69 -26.29 6.63
CA ALA A 310 -1.24 -25.88 5.35
C ALA A 310 -0.77 -24.48 4.98
N GLN A 311 -0.25 -24.31 3.77
CA GLN A 311 0.14 -22.98 3.24
C GLN A 311 -1.06 -22.15 2.77
N LEU A 312 -2.26 -22.74 2.78
CA LEU A 312 -3.50 -22.09 2.39
C LEU A 312 -4.53 -22.28 3.50
N ILE A 313 -5.30 -21.23 3.75
CA ILE A 313 -6.46 -21.21 4.64
C ILE A 313 -7.71 -21.31 3.78
N PRO A 314 -8.51 -22.38 3.93
CA PRO A 314 -9.76 -22.55 3.20
C PRO A 314 -10.73 -21.38 3.41
N ARG A 315 -11.48 -21.00 2.36
CA ARG A 315 -12.44 -19.88 2.43
C ARG A 315 -13.54 -20.12 3.48
N SER A 316 -13.85 -21.37 3.77
CA SER A 316 -14.81 -21.84 4.79
C SER A 316 -14.39 -21.52 6.22
N CYS A 317 -13.11 -21.25 6.47
CA CYS A 317 -12.58 -20.81 7.77
C CYS A 317 -12.87 -19.33 8.08
N PHE A 318 -13.26 -18.55 7.06
CA PHE A 318 -13.59 -17.13 7.17
C PHE A 318 -15.11 -16.93 7.16
N PRO A 319 -15.63 -15.87 7.82
CA PRO A 319 -17.05 -15.50 7.72
C PRO A 319 -17.51 -15.34 6.26
N LEU A 320 -18.73 -15.80 5.96
CA LEU A 320 -19.30 -15.67 4.62
C LEU A 320 -19.70 -14.24 4.29
N ILE A 321 -20.16 -13.49 5.29
CA ILE A 321 -20.63 -12.12 5.18
C ILE A 321 -19.96 -11.25 6.24
N ALA A 322 -19.89 -9.96 5.96
CA ALA A 322 -19.43 -8.97 6.93
C ALA A 322 -20.34 -8.89 8.16
N ASP A 323 -19.72 -8.54 9.27
CA ASP A 323 -20.23 -8.04 10.54
C ASP A 323 -21.34 -6.98 10.41
N PRO A 324 -22.66 -7.23 10.49
CA PRO A 324 -23.63 -6.14 10.35
C PRO A 324 -23.47 -5.05 11.42
N GLN A 325 -23.03 -5.44 12.61
CA GLN A 325 -22.77 -4.51 13.70
C GLN A 325 -21.45 -3.76 13.49
N ALA A 326 -20.39 -4.46 13.06
CA ALA A 326 -19.13 -3.82 12.71
C ALA A 326 -19.33 -2.79 11.59
N GLU A 327 -20.06 -3.12 10.52
CA GLU A 327 -20.39 -2.20 9.43
C GLU A 327 -21.13 -0.95 9.90
N GLU A 328 -22.08 -1.08 10.84
CA GLU A 328 -22.75 0.09 11.41
C GLU A 328 -21.79 0.96 12.23
N GLU A 329 -20.92 0.35 13.04
CA GLU A 329 -19.91 1.07 13.81
C GLU A 329 -18.95 1.85 12.88
N LYS A 330 -18.50 1.22 11.80
CA LYS A 330 -17.70 1.89 10.77
C LYS A 330 -18.42 3.08 10.15
N ARG A 331 -19.70 2.95 9.78
CA ARG A 331 -20.50 4.08 9.25
C ARG A 331 -20.59 5.23 10.24
N LEU A 332 -20.71 4.94 11.54
CA LEU A 332 -20.74 5.96 12.59
C LEU A 332 -19.37 6.66 12.75
N ILE A 333 -18.27 5.91 12.71
CA ILE A 333 -16.91 6.47 12.77
C ILE A 333 -16.65 7.37 11.56
N GLU A 334 -16.94 6.89 10.35
CA GLU A 334 -16.76 7.67 9.11
C GLU A 334 -17.59 8.95 9.11
N LYS A 335 -18.84 8.87 9.57
CA LYS A 335 -19.69 10.06 9.74
C LYS A 335 -19.08 11.05 10.72
N HIS A 336 -18.58 10.58 11.85
CA HIS A 336 -17.97 11.44 12.85
C HIS A 336 -16.68 12.10 12.33
N GLN A 337 -15.83 11.36 11.62
CA GLN A 337 -14.62 11.88 10.98
C GLN A 337 -14.96 12.96 9.95
N MET A 338 -15.97 12.73 9.10
CA MET A 338 -16.44 13.72 8.12
C MET A 338 -16.95 15.01 8.80
N GLU A 339 -17.70 14.88 9.90
CA GLU A 339 -18.14 16.04 10.69
C GLU A 339 -16.97 16.80 11.33
N GLN A 340 -15.94 16.11 11.82
CA GLN A 340 -14.74 16.74 12.35
C GLN A 340 -13.93 17.45 11.27
N GLU A 341 -13.75 16.84 10.11
CA GLU A 341 -13.05 17.42 8.96
C GLU A 341 -13.76 18.68 8.47
N LEU A 342 -15.10 18.65 8.39
CA LEU A 342 -15.90 19.81 8.03
C LEU A 342 -15.68 20.97 9.03
N ARG A 343 -15.75 20.70 10.34
CA ARG A 343 -15.48 21.71 11.38
C ARG A 343 -14.07 22.28 11.28
N TYR A 344 -13.08 21.43 11.04
CA TYR A 344 -11.70 21.88 10.86
C TYR A 344 -11.56 22.79 9.63
N ARG A 345 -12.20 22.43 8.51
CA ARG A 345 -12.19 23.23 7.28
C ARG A 345 -12.88 24.58 7.47
N GLU A 346 -14.03 24.61 8.15
CA GLU A 346 -14.73 25.84 8.51
C GLU A 346 -13.87 26.74 9.41
N ALA A 347 -13.24 26.17 10.46
CA ALA A 347 -12.34 26.90 11.35
C ALA A 347 -11.12 27.47 10.60
N LYS A 348 -10.54 26.71 9.66
CA LYS A 348 -9.43 27.16 8.82
C LYS A 348 -9.84 28.32 7.92
N LEU A 349 -10.98 28.21 7.24
CA LEU A 349 -11.50 29.28 6.38
C LEU A 349 -11.81 30.55 7.19
N GLN A 350 -12.35 30.39 8.40
CA GLN A 350 -12.58 31.52 9.31
C GLN A 350 -11.27 32.18 9.73
N ALA A 351 -10.25 31.40 10.10
CA ALA A 351 -8.94 31.93 10.48
C ALA A 351 -8.26 32.68 9.31
N GLU A 352 -8.35 32.15 8.08
CA GLU A 352 -7.88 32.83 6.88
C GLU A 352 -8.64 34.14 6.62
N HIS A 353 -9.96 34.13 6.80
CA HIS A 353 -10.78 35.34 6.70
C HIS A 353 -10.37 36.40 7.72
N ASP A 354 -10.22 36.02 8.99
CA ASP A 354 -9.81 36.92 10.06
C ASP A 354 -8.40 37.48 9.83
N ALA A 355 -7.45 36.66 9.36
CA ALA A 355 -6.11 37.10 8.98
C ALA A 355 -6.16 38.14 7.85
N ASN A 356 -6.96 37.90 6.81
CA ASN A 356 -7.14 38.86 5.72
C ASN A 356 -7.77 40.17 6.20
N MET A 357 -8.76 40.11 7.11
CA MET A 357 -9.34 41.29 7.74
C MET A 357 -8.31 42.07 8.57
N MET A 358 -7.45 41.39 9.32
CA MET A 358 -6.37 42.02 10.07
C MET A 358 -5.35 42.70 9.14
N ILE A 359 -4.98 42.05 8.03
CA ILE A 359 -4.07 42.62 7.02
C ILE A 359 -4.69 43.88 6.41
N MET A 360 -5.96 43.84 6.01
CA MET A 360 -6.66 45.02 5.48
C MET A 360 -6.71 46.16 6.50
N GLN A 361 -6.98 45.86 7.77
CA GLN A 361 -6.97 46.86 8.83
C GLN A 361 -5.56 47.45 9.04
N ALA A 362 -4.52 46.62 9.02
CA ALA A 362 -3.13 47.06 9.12
C ALA A 362 -2.73 47.96 7.94
N MET A 363 -3.15 47.63 6.71
CA MET A 363 -2.92 48.45 5.52
C MET A 363 -3.65 49.80 5.60
N ARG A 364 -4.90 49.82 6.09
CA ARG A 364 -5.65 51.06 6.32
C ARG A 364 -4.97 51.95 7.36
N ASN A 365 -4.45 51.35 8.44
CA ASN A 365 -3.71 52.08 9.47
C ASN A 365 -2.37 52.62 8.96
N ALA A 366 -1.66 51.88 8.09
CA ALA A 366 -0.37 52.28 7.53
C ALA A 366 -0.48 53.38 6.45
N SER A 367 -1.58 53.39 5.70
CA SER A 367 -1.88 54.43 4.71
C SER A 367 -2.46 55.71 5.34
N GLY A 368 -3.04 55.58 6.55
CA GLY A 368 -3.46 56.70 7.37
C GLY A 368 -2.30 57.39 8.08
N GLY A 369 -2.51 58.63 8.50
CA GLY A 369 -1.47 59.35 9.25
C GLY A 369 -1.88 60.74 9.70
N TRP A 370 -1.15 61.24 10.69
CA TRP A 370 -1.29 62.64 11.10
C TRP A 370 -0.77 63.55 9.99
N ARG A 371 -1.63 64.45 9.51
CA ARG A 371 -1.30 65.55 8.62
C ARG A 371 -1.35 66.86 9.40
N THR A 372 -0.67 67.88 8.89
CA THR A 372 -0.73 69.25 9.43
C THR A 372 -1.20 70.15 8.30
N ASP A 373 -2.26 70.94 8.53
CA ASP A 373 -2.74 71.89 7.54
C ASP A 373 -1.84 73.13 7.45
N SER A 374 -2.14 74.03 6.51
CA SER A 374 -1.42 75.30 6.34
C SER A 374 -1.49 76.24 7.55
N ASN A 375 -2.42 75.99 8.49
CA ASN A 375 -2.59 76.77 9.71
C ASN A 375 -1.86 76.14 10.91
N GLY A 376 -1.11 75.05 10.71
CA GLY A 376 -0.40 74.34 11.77
C GLY A 376 -1.29 73.40 12.60
N ARG A 377 -2.55 73.19 12.20
CA ARG A 377 -3.48 72.30 12.91
C ARG A 377 -3.24 70.86 12.47
N ARG A 378 -2.98 69.97 13.43
CA ARG A 378 -2.84 68.54 13.19
C ARG A 378 -4.23 67.89 13.08
N TYR A 379 -4.44 67.11 12.04
CA TYR A 379 -5.63 66.27 11.87
C TYR A 379 -5.21 64.88 11.38
N TYR A 380 -5.96 63.85 11.77
CA TYR A 380 -5.71 62.50 11.27
C TYR A 380 -6.41 62.34 9.93
N GLN A 381 -5.66 61.95 8.90
CA GLN A 381 -6.22 61.55 7.62
C GLN A 381 -6.30 60.03 7.60
N GLU A 382 -7.51 59.51 7.48
CA GLU A 382 -7.73 58.07 7.35
C GLU A 382 -7.13 57.59 6.01
N GLY A 383 -6.48 56.42 6.06
CA GLY A 383 -5.86 55.82 4.88
C GLY A 383 -6.91 55.34 3.88
N TYR A 384 -6.67 55.57 2.60
CA TYR A 384 -7.48 54.99 1.53
C TYR A 384 -6.91 53.61 1.17
N ILE A 385 -7.78 52.61 1.05
CA ILE A 385 -7.45 51.29 0.48
C ILE A 385 -7.55 51.40 -1.03
#